data_AF-A0A8J3M177-F1
#
_entry.id   AF-A0A8J3M177-F1
#
_cell.length_a   1.000
_cell.length_b   1.000
_cell.length_c   1.000
_cell.angle_alpha   90.00
_cell.angle_beta   90.00
_cell.angle_gamma   90.00
#
_symmetry.space_group_name_H-M   'P 1'
#
loop_
_entity.id
_entity.type
_entity.pdbx_description
1 polymer ?
#
loop_
_entity_poly.entity_id
_entity_poly.type
_entity_poly.pdbx_seq_one_letter_code
_entity_poly.pdbx_strand_id
1 'polypeptide(L)'
;MRLPRLLAPRTIVSAHCDLPCGVYDPAQARIEAESVKAISEKYQANPDPEFRTRAILIKEQRAELVKHHLWVLWTDYFKPQHFEKYPQLHQLFNEATKLAGASGAKGSVDPAVADKLLAKIEEISKIFWETKQA
;
A
#
# COMPACT_ATOMS: atom_id res chain seq x y z
N MET A 1 -34.48 15.68 3.42
CA MET A 1 -34.24 15.96 1.99
C MET A 1 -32.91 15.33 1.60
N ARG A 2 -32.92 14.23 0.83
CA ARG A 2 -31.70 13.55 0.38
C ARG A 2 -31.16 14.27 -0.86
N LEU A 3 -30.04 14.99 -0.73
CA LEU A 3 -29.36 15.60 -1.87
C LEU A 3 -28.92 14.51 -2.88
N PRO A 4 -28.97 14.80 -4.19
CA PRO A 4 -29.04 13.77 -5.20
C PRO A 4 -27.67 13.16 -5.50
N ARG A 5 -27.66 11.82 -5.48
CA ARG A 5 -26.66 10.89 -6.01
C ARG A 5 -26.19 11.20 -7.45
N LEU A 6 -26.82 12.19 -8.11
CA LEU A 6 -26.46 12.74 -9.42
C LEU A 6 -25.18 13.57 -9.40
N LEU A 7 -24.79 14.13 -8.25
CA LEU A 7 -23.53 14.88 -8.09
C LEU A 7 -22.38 14.03 -7.54
N ALA A 8 -22.65 12.76 -7.22
CA ALA A 8 -21.60 11.84 -6.81
C ALA A 8 -20.72 11.49 -8.03
N PRO A 9 -19.39 11.55 -7.92
CA PRO A 9 -18.50 11.17 -9.02
C PRO A 9 -18.85 9.76 -9.50
N ARG A 10 -19.21 9.63 -10.79
CA ARG A 10 -19.58 8.36 -11.41
C ARG A 10 -18.37 7.48 -11.77
N THR A 11 -17.18 8.08 -11.81
CA THR A 11 -15.93 7.41 -12.12
C THR A 11 -14.96 7.65 -10.97
N ILE A 12 -14.59 6.58 -10.29
CA ILE A 12 -13.45 6.57 -9.37
C ILE A 12 -12.22 6.36 -10.25
N VAL A 13 -11.47 7.43 -10.51
CA VAL A 13 -10.16 7.32 -11.13
C VAL A 13 -9.12 7.14 -10.02
N SER A 14 -8.03 6.43 -10.27
CA SER A 14 -6.85 6.48 -9.40
C SER A 14 -5.82 7.38 -10.10
N ALA A 15 -5.54 8.55 -9.57
CA ALA A 15 -4.37 9.36 -9.90
C ALA A 15 -3.15 8.91 -9.08
N HIS A 16 -2.33 8.16 -9.78
CA HIS A 16 -1.04 7.64 -9.37
C HIS A 16 -0.11 7.68 -10.60
N CYS A 17 -0.44 8.58 -11.55
CA CYS A 17 -0.12 8.47 -12.96
C CYS A 17 0.65 9.69 -13.49
N ASP A 18 1.13 10.55 -12.59
CA ASP A 18 2.08 11.63 -12.88
C ASP A 18 1.64 12.72 -13.90
N LEU A 19 0.35 12.78 -14.27
CA LEU A 19 -0.30 13.97 -14.87
C LEU A 19 -0.65 15.04 -13.79
N PRO A 20 -0.25 14.85 -12.54
CA PRO A 20 -1.08 15.02 -11.32
C PRO A 20 -2.60 15.09 -11.51
N CYS A 21 -3.29 13.97 -11.82
CA CYS A 21 -4.77 14.01 -11.92
C CYS A 21 -5.53 14.10 -10.58
N GLY A 22 -4.84 14.30 -9.45
CA GLY A 22 -5.43 14.76 -8.17
C GLY A 22 -6.07 13.69 -7.26
N VAL A 23 -6.18 12.46 -7.72
CA VAL A 23 -6.84 11.34 -7.03
C VAL A 23 -5.89 10.29 -6.46
N TYR A 24 -5.42 10.46 -5.23
CA TYR A 24 -4.56 9.47 -4.58
C TYR A 24 -5.37 8.65 -3.57
N ASP A 25 -5.00 7.38 -3.34
CA ASP A 25 -5.58 6.58 -2.27
C ASP A 25 -4.57 5.51 -1.78
N PRO A 26 -4.19 5.52 -0.48
CA PRO A 26 -3.40 4.46 0.15
C PRO A 26 -3.98 3.05 -0.01
N ALA A 27 -5.26 2.92 -0.36
CA ALA A 27 -5.90 1.65 -0.67
C ALA A 27 -5.16 0.86 -1.76
N GLN A 28 -4.52 1.50 -2.75
CA GLN A 28 -3.73 0.78 -3.75
C GLN A 28 -2.59 -0.01 -3.08
N ALA A 29 -1.80 0.62 -2.21
CA ALA A 29 -0.76 -0.07 -1.45
C ALA A 29 -1.33 -1.11 -0.48
N ARG A 30 -2.45 -0.80 0.20
CA ARG A 30 -3.09 -1.70 1.18
C ARG A 30 -3.59 -2.99 0.53
N ILE A 31 -4.33 -2.91 -0.58
CA ILE A 31 -4.89 -4.09 -1.27
C ILE A 31 -3.77 -5.04 -1.75
N GLU A 32 -2.65 -4.46 -2.21
CA GLU A 32 -1.47 -5.22 -2.59
C GLU A 32 -0.83 -5.93 -1.39
N ALA A 33 -0.70 -5.25 -0.25
CA ALA A 33 -0.18 -5.84 0.98
C ALA A 33 -1.11 -6.91 1.58
N GLU A 34 -2.43 -6.73 1.48
CA GLU A 34 -3.43 -7.74 1.85
C GLU A 34 -3.29 -9.00 0.97
N SER A 35 -3.01 -8.81 -0.32
CA SER A 35 -2.71 -9.92 -1.23
C SER A 35 -1.44 -10.65 -0.79
N VAL A 36 -0.37 -9.92 -0.43
CA VAL A 36 0.87 -10.52 0.09
C VAL A 36 0.60 -11.37 1.34
N LYS A 37 -0.18 -10.85 2.30
CA LYS A 37 -0.58 -11.60 3.51
C LYS A 37 -1.36 -12.87 3.16
N ALA A 38 -2.41 -12.73 2.36
CA ALA A 38 -3.27 -13.85 1.98
C ALA A 38 -2.50 -14.93 1.20
N ILE A 39 -1.54 -14.54 0.36
CA ILE A 39 -0.66 -15.48 -0.34
C ILE A 39 0.25 -16.22 0.65
N SER A 40 0.82 -15.53 1.64
CA SER A 40 1.61 -16.17 2.70
C SER A 40 0.78 -17.18 3.50
N GLU A 41 -0.46 -16.86 3.87
CA GLU A 41 -1.36 -17.80 4.56
C GLU A 41 -1.66 -19.05 3.70
N LYS A 42 -1.95 -18.84 2.41
CA LYS A 42 -2.17 -19.94 1.47
C LYS A 42 -0.92 -20.79 1.26
N TYR A 43 0.26 -20.19 1.25
CA TYR A 43 1.54 -20.89 1.16
C TYR A 43 1.75 -21.83 2.36
N GLN A 44 1.41 -21.38 3.57
CA GLN A 44 1.52 -22.20 4.78
C GLN A 44 0.51 -23.36 4.77
N ALA A 45 -0.70 -23.13 4.27
CA ALA A 45 -1.78 -24.12 4.24
C ALA A 45 -1.63 -25.20 3.15
N ASN A 46 -0.73 -25.02 2.17
CA ASN A 46 -0.56 -25.95 1.06
C ASN A 46 0.92 -26.35 0.86
N PRO A 47 1.29 -27.63 1.07
CA PRO A 47 2.67 -28.10 0.91
C PRO A 47 3.07 -28.40 -0.55
N ASP A 48 2.13 -28.38 -1.50
CA ASP A 48 2.39 -28.69 -2.91
C ASP A 48 3.50 -27.78 -3.51
N PRO A 49 4.59 -28.36 -4.04
CA PRO A 49 5.73 -27.57 -4.55
C PRO A 49 5.39 -26.64 -5.71
N GLU A 50 4.50 -27.05 -6.62
CA GLU A 50 4.09 -26.23 -7.76
C GLU A 50 3.27 -25.03 -7.31
N PHE A 51 2.31 -25.26 -6.41
CA PHE A 51 1.54 -24.20 -5.77
C PHE A 51 2.43 -23.22 -5.02
N ARG A 52 3.37 -23.72 -4.20
CA ARG A 52 4.31 -22.88 -3.44
C ARG A 52 5.18 -22.02 -4.34
N THR A 53 5.66 -22.57 -5.45
CA THR A 53 6.44 -21.83 -6.45
C THR A 53 5.61 -20.68 -7.04
N ARG A 54 4.38 -20.96 -7.46
CA ARG A 54 3.46 -19.93 -7.99
C ARG A 54 3.11 -18.87 -6.95
N ALA A 55 2.90 -19.27 -5.69
CA ALA A 55 2.63 -18.35 -4.60
C ALA A 55 3.81 -17.39 -4.37
N ILE A 56 5.05 -17.88 -4.36
CA ILE A 56 6.25 -17.04 -4.24
C ILE A 56 6.33 -16.05 -5.41
N LEU A 57 6.18 -16.53 -6.66
CA LEU A 57 6.27 -15.69 -7.86
C LEU A 57 5.22 -14.57 -7.87
N ILE A 58 3.97 -14.86 -7.49
CA ILE A 58 2.91 -13.86 -7.45
C ILE A 58 3.17 -12.88 -6.29
N LYS A 59 3.51 -13.38 -5.09
CA LYS A 59 3.78 -12.55 -3.91
C LYS A 59 4.90 -11.53 -4.18
N GLU A 60 5.94 -11.95 -4.89
CA GLU A 60 7.04 -11.10 -5.38
C GLU A 60 6.53 -9.89 -6.20
N GLN A 61 5.59 -10.12 -7.12
CA GLN A 61 4.99 -9.07 -7.95
C GLN A 61 4.09 -8.14 -7.13
N ARG A 62 3.25 -8.69 -6.24
CA ARG A 62 2.35 -7.88 -5.40
C ARG A 62 3.14 -7.01 -4.43
N ALA A 63 4.20 -7.55 -3.82
CA ALA A 63 5.07 -6.78 -2.94
C ALA A 63 5.80 -5.64 -3.68
N GLU A 64 6.15 -5.83 -4.96
CA GLU A 64 6.71 -4.75 -5.78
C GLU A 64 5.68 -3.64 -6.05
N LEU A 65 4.40 -4.00 -6.30
CA LEU A 65 3.32 -3.02 -6.45
C LEU A 65 3.07 -2.24 -5.15
N VAL A 66 3.18 -2.87 -3.97
CA VAL A 66 3.13 -2.14 -2.68
C VAL A 66 4.19 -1.03 -2.68
N LYS A 67 5.44 -1.36 -3.01
CA LYS A 67 6.54 -0.38 -3.03
C LYS A 67 6.25 0.75 -4.01
N HIS A 68 5.82 0.41 -5.22
CA HIS A 68 5.50 1.40 -6.24
C HIS A 68 4.41 2.38 -5.74
N HIS A 69 3.30 1.89 -5.21
CA HIS A 69 2.22 2.75 -4.72
C HIS A 69 2.64 3.59 -3.50
N LEU A 70 3.48 3.05 -2.62
CA LEU A 70 4.07 3.82 -1.52
C LEU A 70 4.98 4.95 -2.05
N TRP A 71 5.81 4.68 -3.05
CA TRP A 71 6.68 5.69 -3.64
C TRP A 71 5.88 6.80 -4.31
N VAL A 72 4.86 6.47 -5.09
CA VAL A 72 3.98 7.45 -5.72
C VAL A 72 3.34 8.37 -4.67
N LEU A 73 2.85 7.84 -3.55
CA LEU A 73 2.34 8.69 -2.46
C LEU A 73 3.44 9.59 -1.89
N TRP A 74 4.63 9.02 -1.68
CA TRP A 74 5.74 9.73 -1.08
C TRP A 74 6.25 10.88 -1.95
N THR A 75 6.39 10.66 -3.25
CA THR A 75 6.98 11.61 -4.19
C THR A 75 5.95 12.55 -4.81
N ASP A 76 4.75 12.04 -5.13
CA ASP A 76 3.80 12.75 -5.99
C ASP A 76 2.63 13.33 -5.20
N TYR A 77 2.20 12.68 -4.11
CA TYR A 77 1.12 13.18 -3.25
C TYR A 77 1.64 14.12 -2.16
N PHE A 78 2.52 13.64 -1.29
CA PHE A 78 3.02 14.44 -0.18
C PHE A 78 3.85 15.64 -0.67
N LYS A 79 3.87 16.72 0.12
CA LYS A 79 4.40 18.04 -0.23
C LYS A 79 5.18 18.59 0.97
N PRO A 80 6.05 19.60 0.80
CA PRO A 80 6.89 20.12 1.89
C PRO A 80 6.12 20.40 3.19
N GLN A 81 4.96 21.07 3.10
CA GLN A 81 4.12 21.36 4.27
C GLN A 81 3.63 20.11 5.03
N HIS A 82 3.45 18.98 4.34
CA HIS A 82 3.08 17.72 4.97
C HIS A 82 4.28 17.11 5.73
N PHE A 83 5.48 17.20 5.17
CA PHE A 83 6.69 16.71 5.83
C PHE A 83 7.10 17.58 7.03
N GLU A 84 6.81 18.89 6.98
CA GLU A 84 6.98 19.79 8.13
C GLU A 84 5.99 19.45 9.26
N LYS A 85 4.73 19.18 8.92
CA LYS A 85 3.69 18.80 9.90
C LYS A 85 3.93 17.40 10.49
N TYR A 86 4.45 16.47 9.69
CA TYR A 86 4.71 15.08 10.07
C TYR A 86 6.20 14.74 9.86
N PRO A 87 7.10 15.16 10.76
CA PRO A 87 8.55 14.99 10.58
C PRO A 87 9.00 13.53 10.48
N GLN A 88 8.19 12.58 11.00
CA GLN A 88 8.43 11.15 10.91
C GLN A 88 8.07 10.53 9.55
N LEU A 89 7.41 11.26 8.65
CA LEU A 89 6.81 10.69 7.44
C LEU A 89 7.83 10.09 6.48
N HIS A 90 9.01 10.70 6.31
CA HIS A 90 10.10 10.13 5.51
C HIS A 90 10.57 8.77 6.05
N GLN A 91 10.75 8.67 7.37
CA GLN A 91 11.15 7.43 8.01
C GLN A 91 10.06 6.37 7.86
N LEU A 92 8.79 6.74 8.03
CA LEU A 92 7.66 5.85 7.90
C LEU A 92 7.57 5.21 6.50
N PHE A 93 7.73 6.01 5.44
CA PHE A 93 7.78 5.48 4.06
C PHE A 93 8.98 4.57 3.82
N ASN A 94 10.15 4.91 4.39
CA ASN A 94 11.35 4.10 4.26
C ASN A 94 11.18 2.72 4.94
N GLU A 95 10.64 2.70 6.15
CA GLU A 95 10.35 1.48 6.90
C GLU A 95 9.30 0.62 6.19
N ALA A 96 8.20 1.21 5.72
CA ALA A 96 7.16 0.51 4.98
C ALA A 96 7.72 -0.10 3.67
N THR A 97 8.53 0.66 2.93
CA THR A 97 9.18 0.18 1.70
C THR A 97 10.13 -0.99 1.98
N LYS A 98 10.93 -0.92 3.05
CA LYS A 98 11.83 -2.00 3.45
C LYS A 98 11.07 -3.26 3.89
N LEU A 99 9.96 -3.08 4.60
CA LEU A 99 9.07 -4.19 4.96
C LEU A 99 8.38 -4.81 3.74
N ALA A 100 8.10 -4.06 2.69
CA ALA A 100 7.62 -4.62 1.42
C ALA A 100 8.75 -5.27 0.59
N GLY A 101 10.02 -4.95 0.87
CA GLY A 101 11.19 -5.45 0.14
C GLY A 101 11.67 -6.84 0.57
N ALA A 102 12.81 -7.26 0.00
CA ALA A 102 13.39 -8.58 0.20
C ALA A 102 13.73 -8.90 1.67
N SER A 103 14.08 -7.88 2.47
CA SER A 103 14.30 -8.03 3.92
C SER A 103 13.01 -8.17 4.75
N GLY A 104 11.84 -8.11 4.12
CA GLY A 104 10.52 -8.20 4.75
C GLY A 104 9.60 -9.18 4.05
N ALA A 105 8.38 -8.74 3.74
CA ALA A 105 7.28 -9.57 3.26
C ALA A 105 7.53 -10.19 1.87
N LYS A 106 8.41 -9.61 1.05
CA LYS A 106 8.83 -10.21 -0.23
C LYS A 106 9.75 -11.43 -0.03
N GLY A 107 10.71 -11.36 0.91
CA GLY A 107 11.60 -12.48 1.22
C GLY A 107 11.07 -13.47 2.25
N SER A 108 9.95 -13.17 2.94
CA SER A 108 9.34 -14.05 3.93
C SER A 108 8.03 -14.69 3.43
N VAL A 109 7.71 -15.86 3.97
CA VAL A 109 6.41 -16.55 3.81
C VAL A 109 5.60 -16.58 5.12
N ASP A 110 6.05 -15.87 6.14
CA ASP A 110 5.35 -15.70 7.41
C ASP A 110 4.32 -14.56 7.29
N PRO A 111 3.00 -14.85 7.46
CA PRO A 111 1.95 -13.82 7.43
C PRO A 111 2.16 -12.69 8.44
N ALA A 112 2.82 -12.95 9.58
CA ALA A 112 3.06 -11.92 10.59
C ALA A 112 4.00 -10.82 10.10
N VAL A 113 4.85 -11.09 9.11
CA VAL A 113 5.68 -10.05 8.47
C VAL A 113 4.81 -9.13 7.59
N ALA A 114 3.80 -9.68 6.91
CA ALA A 114 2.85 -8.90 6.14
C ALA A 114 1.92 -8.06 7.04
N ASP A 115 1.58 -8.53 8.25
CA ASP A 115 0.85 -7.74 9.24
C ASP A 115 1.62 -6.47 9.66
N LYS A 116 2.93 -6.57 9.85
CA LYS A 116 3.78 -5.40 10.14
C LYS A 116 3.77 -4.40 8.99
N LEU A 117 3.79 -4.88 7.74
CA LEU A 117 3.68 -4.04 6.55
C LEU A 117 2.32 -3.33 6.50
N LEU A 118 1.22 -4.05 6.75
CA LEU A 118 -0.13 -3.48 6.79
C LEU A 118 -0.27 -2.42 7.88
N ALA A 119 0.31 -2.65 9.07
CA ALA A 119 0.31 -1.66 10.14
C ALA A 119 0.99 -0.34 9.72
N LYS A 120 2.14 -0.42 9.03
CA LYS A 120 2.83 0.78 8.52
C LYS A 120 2.04 1.49 7.42
N ILE A 121 1.38 0.73 6.54
CA ILE A 121 0.49 1.31 5.53
C ILE A 121 -0.71 2.01 6.18
N GLU A 122 -1.23 1.47 7.28
CA GLU A 122 -2.33 2.10 8.03
C GLU A 122 -1.89 3.41 8.70
N GLU A 123 -0.69 3.47 9.27
CA GLU A 123 -0.12 4.72 9.77
C GLU A 123 -0.02 5.79 8.66
N ILE A 124 0.44 5.41 7.47
CA ILE A 124 0.52 6.29 6.29
C ILE A 124 -0.89 6.71 5.84
N SER A 125 -1.84 5.77 5.83
CA SER A 125 -3.24 5.98 5.45
C SER A 125 -3.92 7.00 6.36
N LYS A 126 -3.71 6.90 7.66
CA LYS A 126 -4.22 7.87 8.64
C LYS A 126 -3.70 9.28 8.35
N ILE A 127 -2.39 9.44 8.17
CA ILE A 127 -1.78 10.75 7.85
C ILE A 127 -2.34 11.28 6.52
N PHE A 128 -2.45 10.43 5.50
CA PHE A 128 -3.04 10.80 4.21
C PHE A 128 -4.44 11.41 4.39
N TRP A 129 -5.34 10.74 5.12
CA TRP A 129 -6.71 11.25 5.32
C TRP A 129 -6.78 12.49 6.21
N GLU A 130 -5.85 12.66 7.16
CA GLU A 130 -5.72 13.90 7.92
C GLU A 130 -5.33 15.09 7.00
N THR A 131 -4.47 14.88 6.01
CA THR A 131 -4.12 15.93 5.03
C THR A 131 -5.25 16.29 4.06
N LYS A 132 -6.29 15.45 3.94
CA LYS A 132 -7.49 15.73 3.12
C LYS A 132 -8.58 16.50 3.87
N GLN A 133 -8.50 16.57 5.19
CA GLN A 133 -9.44 17.29 6.05
C GLN A 133 -8.98 18.72 6.39
N ALA A 134 -7.71 19.01 6.14
CA ALA A 134 -7.08 20.31 6.38
C ALA A 134 -7.29 21.30 5.23
#